data_AF-A0A8M8VAK2-F1
#
_entry.id   AF-A0A8M8VAK2-F1
#
_cell.length_a   1.000
_cell.length_b   1.000
_cell.length_c   1.000
_cell.angle_alpha   90.00
_cell.angle_beta   90.00
_cell.angle_gamma   90.00
#
_symmetry.space_group_name_H-M   'P 1'
#
loop_
_entity.id
_entity.type
_entity.pdbx_description
1 polymer ?
#
loop_
_entity_poly.entity_id
_entity_poly.type
_entity_poly.pdbx_seq_one_letter_code
_entity_poly.pdbx_strand_id
1 'polypeptide(L)'
;MNEQTQDNPVLIATIVLDENHNRIYEDPQKTQKFYQDNFVSTRSIFIQNMSPKGAPANSSQIDYRRIFINSILSLCDWRKSPYNFKNIPNKKYPLISYWDYIKAFQHFLLKQNEKNTMSFYFLFDIKISPEKISNLFVRWWYYFGPEPQILPKSIQEAFKFFTKNLKISMFPGQHLPNLLKCCIQFNLTWILKIESQFKPIQIDENTVIFSLGKKYCVKWWDKMNTKIFEQTTILEWFKQNPTMCETSKILGKEINSEQEQFLLRKNNLSARIAKATTTEEMQKILEEVQSDKEDSPSPIHLGNENEDDCFGIFSPIP
;
A
#
# COMPACT_ATOMS: atom_id res chain seq x y z
N MET A 1 36.00 -36.38 -7.63
CA MET A 1 34.92 -35.41 -7.32
C MET A 1 33.65 -36.07 -7.83
N ASN A 2 32.72 -36.45 -6.96
CA ASN A 2 31.57 -37.30 -7.33
C ASN A 2 30.62 -36.54 -8.27
N GLU A 3 30.20 -37.18 -9.37
CA GLU A 3 29.31 -36.61 -10.41
C GLU A 3 28.00 -36.01 -9.85
N GLN A 4 27.54 -36.46 -8.68
CA GLN A 4 26.36 -35.89 -7.99
C GLN A 4 26.55 -34.46 -7.45
N THR A 5 27.79 -33.95 -7.36
CA THR A 5 28.05 -32.57 -6.91
C THR A 5 27.97 -31.53 -8.03
N GLN A 6 27.95 -31.94 -9.30
CA GLN A 6 28.01 -31.01 -10.44
C GLN A 6 26.65 -30.35 -10.77
N ASP A 7 25.53 -30.95 -10.38
CA ASP A 7 24.19 -30.49 -10.77
C ASP A 7 23.41 -29.73 -9.67
N ASN A 8 23.94 -29.60 -8.46
CA ASN A 8 23.24 -28.93 -7.36
C ASN A 8 23.78 -27.51 -7.12
N PRO A 9 23.06 -26.45 -7.54
CA PRO A 9 23.50 -25.07 -7.37
C PRO A 9 23.61 -24.63 -5.91
N VAL A 10 22.90 -25.30 -4.99
CA VAL A 10 22.99 -25.01 -3.55
C VAL A 10 24.29 -25.55 -2.98
N LEU A 11 24.67 -26.79 -3.32
CA LEU A 11 25.91 -27.40 -2.85
C LEU A 11 27.13 -26.65 -3.39
N ILE A 12 27.14 -26.32 -4.69
CA ILE A 12 28.23 -25.53 -5.29
C ILE A 12 28.26 -24.11 -4.70
N ALA A 13 27.11 -23.49 -4.46
CA ALA A 13 27.07 -22.20 -3.77
C ALA A 13 27.69 -22.29 -2.37
N THR A 14 27.48 -23.36 -1.61
CA THR A 14 28.09 -23.51 -0.27
C THR A 14 29.60 -23.70 -0.34
N ILE A 15 30.10 -24.34 -1.40
CA ILE A 15 31.55 -24.56 -1.61
C ILE A 15 32.25 -23.28 -2.11
N VAL A 16 31.64 -22.57 -3.06
CA VAL A 16 32.25 -21.42 -3.75
C VAL A 16 32.00 -20.10 -3.02
N LEU A 17 30.81 -19.94 -2.43
CA LEU A 17 30.44 -18.75 -1.67
C LEU A 17 30.78 -18.98 -0.19
N ASP A 18 32.02 -18.70 0.21
CA ASP A 18 32.41 -18.56 1.62
C ASP A 18 31.49 -17.54 2.37
N GLU A 19 31.47 -17.57 3.70
CA GLU A 19 30.78 -16.58 4.56
C GLU A 19 31.13 -15.12 4.17
N ASN A 20 32.31 -14.93 3.59
CA ASN A 20 32.82 -13.65 3.11
C ASN A 20 32.47 -13.31 1.65
N HIS A 21 31.85 -14.21 0.89
CA HIS A 21 31.52 -13.98 -0.53
C HIS A 21 30.35 -13.02 -0.74
N ASN A 22 29.57 -12.78 0.32
CA ASN A 22 28.60 -11.68 0.37
C ASN A 22 29.24 -10.33 0.74
N ARG A 23 30.59 -10.26 0.86
CA ARG A 23 31.29 -8.97 0.94
C ARG A 23 31.15 -8.28 -0.40
N ILE A 24 30.79 -7.01 -0.33
CA ILE A 24 30.67 -6.17 -1.50
C ILE A 24 32.09 -5.70 -1.80
N TYR A 25 32.63 -6.20 -2.92
CA TYR A 25 34.01 -6.00 -3.35
C TYR A 25 34.43 -4.53 -3.55
N GLU A 26 33.53 -3.57 -3.32
CA GLU A 26 33.81 -2.14 -3.48
C GLU A 26 34.51 -1.53 -2.25
N ASP A 27 34.22 -1.99 -1.02
CA ASP A 27 34.84 -1.48 0.21
C ASP A 27 34.92 -2.58 1.30
N PRO A 28 36.14 -3.03 1.67
CA PRO A 28 36.33 -4.05 2.70
C PRO A 28 35.72 -3.71 4.07
N GLN A 29 35.50 -2.43 4.37
CA GLN A 29 34.92 -1.97 5.64
C GLN A 29 33.38 -2.04 5.63
N LYS A 30 32.75 -2.01 4.46
CA LYS A 30 31.28 -2.01 4.29
C LYS A 30 30.75 -3.44 4.18
N THR A 31 30.83 -4.14 5.30
CA THR A 31 30.34 -5.50 5.44
C THR A 31 28.81 -5.60 5.33
N GLN A 32 28.28 -6.82 5.22
CA GLN A 32 26.84 -7.06 5.33
C GLN A 32 26.24 -6.50 6.64
N LYS A 33 27.00 -6.59 7.73
CA LYS A 33 26.59 -6.05 9.03
C LYS A 33 26.50 -4.52 9.02
N PHE A 34 27.42 -3.85 8.33
CA PHE A 34 27.35 -2.40 8.10
C PHE A 34 26.00 -2.00 7.45
N TYR A 35 25.60 -2.68 6.37
CA TYR A 35 24.32 -2.37 5.71
C TYR A 35 23.09 -2.71 6.55
N GLN A 36 23.15 -3.73 7.42
CA GLN A 36 22.08 -4.00 8.38
C GLN A 36 22.00 -2.92 9.47
N ASP A 37 23.16 -2.51 10.00
CA ASP A 37 23.27 -1.46 11.03
C ASP A 37 22.83 -0.09 10.48
N ASN A 38 22.99 0.15 9.17
CA ASN A 38 22.44 1.35 8.51
C ASN A 38 20.94 1.49 8.79
N PHE A 39 20.15 0.41 8.62
CA PHE A 39 18.71 0.46 8.85
C PHE A 39 18.33 0.66 10.30
N VAL A 40 19.11 0.11 11.23
CA VAL A 40 18.93 0.35 12.67
C VAL A 40 19.17 1.82 12.99
N SER A 41 20.25 2.40 12.46
CA SER A 41 20.59 3.81 12.67
C SER A 41 19.57 4.78 12.07
N THR A 42 18.98 4.44 10.92
CA THR A 42 17.98 5.27 10.23
C THR A 42 16.55 4.96 10.65
N ARG A 43 16.32 3.89 11.44
CA ARG A 43 14.99 3.38 11.81
C ARG A 43 14.09 3.14 10.59
N SER A 44 14.70 2.70 9.49
CA SER A 44 13.99 2.51 8.21
C SER A 44 13.39 1.12 8.09
N ILE A 45 14.13 0.11 8.53
CA ILE A 45 13.70 -1.28 8.47
C ILE A 45 13.96 -1.95 9.81
N PHE A 46 13.00 -2.71 10.29
CA PHE A 46 13.19 -3.67 11.37
C PHE A 46 13.18 -5.10 10.81
N ILE A 47 14.19 -5.89 11.20
CA ILE A 47 14.40 -7.26 10.72
C ILE A 47 14.22 -8.22 11.88
N GLN A 48 13.24 -9.11 11.78
CA GLN A 48 13.01 -10.18 12.73
C GLN A 48 13.39 -11.53 12.12
N ASN A 49 14.34 -12.23 12.73
CA ASN A 49 14.70 -13.59 12.34
C ASN A 49 13.69 -14.58 12.92
N MET A 50 13.19 -15.48 12.07
CA MET A 50 12.26 -16.53 12.47
C MET A 50 12.98 -17.89 12.38
N SER A 51 13.05 -18.58 13.51
CA SER A 51 13.64 -19.91 13.61
C SER A 51 12.60 -21.01 13.36
N PRO A 52 13.04 -22.21 12.97
CA PRO A 52 12.15 -23.36 12.83
C PRO A 52 11.39 -23.63 14.12
N LYS A 53 10.12 -24.05 13.99
CA LYS A 53 9.31 -24.47 15.14
C LYS A 53 10.01 -25.64 15.83
N GLY A 54 10.25 -25.53 17.13
CA GLY A 54 10.94 -26.55 17.92
C GLY A 54 12.47 -26.46 17.90
N ALA A 55 13.05 -25.44 17.25
CA ALA A 55 14.48 -25.19 17.36
C ALA A 55 14.85 -24.80 18.81
N PRO A 56 15.97 -25.29 19.35
CA PRO A 56 16.44 -24.88 20.67
C PRO A 56 16.74 -23.37 20.68
N ALA A 57 16.57 -22.72 21.84
CA ALA A 57 16.72 -21.27 21.99
C ALA A 57 18.08 -20.72 21.54
N ASN A 58 19.11 -21.57 21.47
CA ASN A 58 20.47 -21.21 21.07
C ASN A 58 20.80 -21.57 19.60
N SER A 59 19.81 -21.99 18.82
CA SER A 59 20.03 -22.31 17.41
C SER A 59 20.25 -21.04 16.58
N SER A 60 21.35 -21.01 15.82
CA SER A 60 21.62 -19.99 14.80
C SER A 60 20.77 -20.17 13.53
N GLN A 61 19.93 -21.21 13.47
CA GLN A 61 19.16 -21.55 12.29
C GLN A 61 18.00 -20.57 12.06
N ILE A 62 17.97 -20.02 10.85
CA ILE A 62 16.96 -19.06 10.38
C ILE A 62 16.22 -19.69 9.21
N ASP A 63 14.90 -19.86 9.35
CA ASP A 63 14.02 -20.33 8.28
C ASP A 63 13.65 -19.19 7.32
N TYR A 64 13.22 -18.07 7.89
CA TYR A 64 12.85 -16.88 7.14
C TYR A 64 13.03 -15.61 7.98
N ARG A 65 12.98 -14.46 7.33
CA ARG A 65 13.02 -13.15 8.00
C ARG A 65 11.72 -12.40 7.75
N ARG A 66 11.19 -11.75 8.79
CA ARG A 66 10.14 -10.74 8.63
C ARG A 66 10.80 -9.37 8.55
N ILE A 67 10.40 -8.60 7.54
CA ILE A 67 10.93 -7.30 7.21
C ILE A 67 9.80 -6.29 7.36
N PHE A 68 9.96 -5.42 8.34
CA PHE A 68 9.04 -4.34 8.65
C PHE A 68 9.64 -3.06 8.07
N ILE A 69 8.97 -2.46 7.10
CA ILE A 69 9.40 -1.19 6.50
C ILE A 69 8.68 -0.07 7.27
N ASN A 70 9.45 0.70 8.03
CA ASN A 70 8.94 1.70 8.95
C ASN A 70 9.08 3.12 8.37
N SER A 71 10.15 3.37 7.62
CA SER A 71 10.36 4.63 6.92
C SER A 71 11.24 4.46 5.69
N ILE A 72 11.06 5.32 4.70
CA ILE A 72 11.93 5.44 3.54
C ILE A 72 12.43 6.88 3.53
N LEU A 73 13.73 7.07 3.74
CA LEU A 73 14.34 8.39 3.72
C LEU A 73 14.51 8.86 2.27
N SER A 74 13.98 10.05 1.98
CA SER A 74 14.28 10.78 0.75
C SER A 74 15.64 11.48 0.86
N LEU A 75 16.15 11.99 -0.28
CA LEU A 75 17.34 12.83 -0.28
C LEU A 75 17.13 14.13 0.51
N CYS A 76 15.92 14.68 0.47
CA CYS A 76 15.55 15.87 1.24
C CYS A 76 15.63 15.61 2.75
N ASP A 77 15.19 14.43 3.20
CA ASP A 77 15.32 13.97 4.58
C ASP A 77 16.80 13.69 4.95
N TRP A 78 17.64 13.41 3.96
CA TRP A 78 19.07 13.16 4.12
C TRP A 78 19.90 14.45 4.15
N ARG A 79 19.61 15.33 5.11
CA ARG A 79 20.36 16.59 5.36
C ARG A 79 20.64 17.42 4.09
N LYS A 80 19.76 17.37 3.07
CA LYS A 80 19.83 18.15 1.82
C LYS A 80 21.06 17.92 0.91
N SER A 81 21.95 16.96 1.21
CA SER A 81 23.08 16.60 0.33
C SER A 81 23.41 15.12 0.44
N PRO A 82 23.61 14.39 -0.69
CA PRO A 82 23.90 12.97 -0.67
C PRO A 82 25.27 12.64 -0.07
N TYR A 83 26.16 13.64 -0.03
CA TYR A 83 27.51 13.55 0.51
C TYR A 83 27.55 13.84 2.01
N ASN A 84 26.43 14.23 2.61
CA ASN A 84 26.35 14.41 4.04
C ASN A 84 26.35 13.05 4.74
N PHE A 85 27.29 12.93 5.66
CA PHE A 85 27.61 11.73 6.38
C PHE A 85 26.85 11.66 7.71
N LYS A 86 26.30 10.48 8.04
CA LYS A 86 25.70 10.17 9.35
C LYS A 86 26.58 9.19 10.12
N ASN A 87 26.63 9.35 11.45
CA ASN A 87 27.33 8.41 12.33
C ASN A 87 26.51 7.14 12.52
N ILE A 88 27.16 5.99 12.38
CA ILE A 88 26.63 4.73 12.94
C ILE A 88 26.86 4.77 14.45
N PRO A 89 25.91 4.31 15.28
CA PRO A 89 26.13 4.18 16.72
C PRO A 89 27.40 3.38 17.08
N ASN A 90 27.91 2.57 16.16
CA ASN A 90 29.12 1.78 16.31
C ASN A 90 30.33 2.47 15.64
N LYS A 91 31.26 3.00 16.45
CA LYS A 91 32.48 3.74 16.01
C LYS A 91 33.43 2.95 15.10
N LYS A 92 33.20 1.63 14.90
CA LYS A 92 34.03 0.77 14.03
C LYS A 92 33.76 0.94 12.54
N TYR A 93 32.66 1.58 12.16
CA TYR A 93 32.27 1.69 10.75
C TYR A 93 32.53 3.08 10.18
N PRO A 94 32.80 3.17 8.85
CA PRO A 94 32.87 4.45 8.17
C PRO A 94 31.53 5.19 8.28
N LEU A 95 31.57 6.51 8.09
CA LEU A 95 30.37 7.33 8.06
C LEU A 95 29.41 6.87 6.94
N ILE A 96 28.09 6.92 7.20
CA ILE A 96 27.06 6.53 6.22
C ILE A 96 26.72 7.70 5.30
N SER A 97 26.89 7.53 3.99
CA SER A 97 26.34 8.44 2.98
C SER A 97 24.91 8.05 2.57
N TYR A 98 24.20 8.92 1.85
CA TYR A 98 22.88 8.55 1.30
C TYR A 98 22.99 7.36 0.33
N TRP A 99 24.10 7.26 -0.41
CA TRP A 99 24.35 6.15 -1.32
C TRP A 99 24.50 4.82 -0.58
N ASP A 100 25.16 4.83 0.57
CA ASP A 100 25.28 3.64 1.43
C ASP A 100 23.93 3.19 1.98
N TYR A 101 23.05 4.14 2.31
CA TYR A 101 21.68 3.86 2.71
C TYR A 101 20.87 3.20 1.59
N ILE A 102 20.98 3.70 0.35
CA ILE A 102 20.27 3.10 -0.79
C ILE A 102 20.82 1.72 -1.13
N LYS A 103 22.16 1.56 -1.15
CA LYS A 103 22.82 0.26 -1.34
C LYS A 103 22.39 -0.74 -0.27
N ALA A 104 22.12 -0.29 0.97
CA ALA A 104 21.66 -1.15 2.04
C ALA A 104 20.42 -1.97 1.66
N PHE A 105 19.47 -1.41 0.89
CA PHE A 105 18.23 -2.09 0.44
C PHE A 105 18.49 -3.28 -0.48
N GLN A 106 19.58 -3.25 -1.24
CA GLN A 106 19.96 -4.40 -2.08
C GLN A 106 20.78 -5.40 -1.28
N HIS A 107 21.72 -4.90 -0.46
CA HIS A 107 22.68 -5.76 0.20
C HIS A 107 22.09 -6.56 1.34
N PHE A 108 21.14 -6.03 2.13
CA PHE A 108 20.60 -6.78 3.27
C PHE A 108 19.93 -8.10 2.87
N LEU A 109 19.47 -8.21 1.62
CA LEU A 109 18.87 -9.40 1.02
C LEU A 109 19.88 -10.49 0.67
N LEU A 110 21.17 -10.16 0.56
CA LEU A 110 22.23 -11.10 0.18
C LEU A 110 22.56 -12.11 1.28
N LYS A 111 22.28 -11.80 2.56
CA LYS A 111 22.54 -12.72 3.67
C LYS A 111 21.53 -13.87 3.69
N GLN A 112 21.97 -15.03 3.20
CA GLN A 112 21.20 -16.27 3.17
C GLN A 112 21.44 -17.15 4.40
N ASN A 113 20.70 -18.27 4.48
CA ASN A 113 20.96 -19.32 5.48
C ASN A 113 22.03 -20.30 4.95
N GLU A 114 22.37 -21.30 5.78
CA GLU A 114 23.35 -22.35 5.46
C GLU A 114 23.03 -23.14 4.19
N LYS A 115 21.76 -23.15 3.77
CA LYS A 115 21.29 -23.79 2.53
C LYS A 115 21.29 -22.84 1.33
N ASN A 116 21.95 -21.69 1.41
CA ASN A 116 21.98 -20.67 0.35
C ASN A 116 20.58 -20.31 -0.21
N THR A 117 19.58 -20.35 0.67
CA THR A 117 18.20 -19.97 0.38
C THR A 117 17.71 -19.03 1.48
N MET A 118 16.83 -18.10 1.16
CA MET A 118 16.21 -17.26 2.19
C MET A 118 14.85 -16.78 1.72
N SER A 119 13.88 -16.83 2.62
CA SER A 119 12.57 -16.21 2.41
C SER A 119 12.46 -14.95 3.26
N PHE A 120 11.95 -13.89 2.67
CA PHE A 120 11.70 -12.60 3.30
C PHE A 120 10.21 -12.33 3.24
N TYR A 121 9.59 -12.12 4.38
CA TYR A 121 8.20 -11.73 4.52
C TYR A 121 8.15 -10.22 4.75
N PHE A 122 7.65 -9.47 3.76
CA PHE A 122 7.63 -8.01 3.79
C PHE A 122 6.27 -7.46 4.20
N LEU A 123 6.30 -6.42 5.02
CA LEU A 123 5.15 -5.59 5.33
C LEU A 123 5.55 -4.14 5.66
N PHE A 124 4.60 -3.23 5.53
CA PHE A 124 4.77 -1.83 5.95
C PHE A 124 4.21 -1.67 7.37
N ASP A 125 5.09 -1.40 8.33
CA ASP A 125 4.71 -1.30 9.74
C ASP A 125 3.93 -0.01 10.03
N ILE A 126 4.22 1.04 9.26
CA ILE A 126 3.61 2.35 9.37
C ILE A 126 3.14 2.79 7.98
N LYS A 127 2.02 3.52 7.92
CA LYS A 127 1.57 4.18 6.68
C LYS A 127 2.56 5.28 6.30
N ILE A 128 3.42 4.99 5.32
CA ILE A 128 4.41 5.95 4.81
C ILE A 128 3.71 6.92 3.86
N SER A 129 3.87 8.21 4.12
CA SER A 129 3.39 9.24 3.19
C SER A 129 4.04 9.04 1.82
N PRO A 130 3.25 8.97 0.73
CA PRO A 130 3.78 8.68 -0.59
C PRO A 130 4.91 9.62 -1.06
N GLU A 131 4.83 10.90 -0.71
CA GLU A 131 5.84 11.92 -1.01
C GLU A 131 7.23 11.63 -0.42
N LYS A 132 7.30 10.79 0.63
CA LYS A 132 8.57 10.42 1.27
C LYS A 132 9.24 9.24 0.58
N ILE A 133 8.51 8.51 -0.25
CA ILE A 133 9.07 7.37 -0.97
C ILE A 133 10.06 7.91 -1.99
N SER A 134 11.30 7.43 -2.00
CA SER A 134 12.28 7.89 -2.99
C SER A 134 12.14 7.11 -4.31
N ASN A 135 12.50 7.73 -5.44
CA ASN A 135 12.54 7.03 -6.74
C ASN A 135 13.48 5.82 -6.74
N LEU A 136 14.49 5.82 -5.87
CA LEU A 136 15.40 4.70 -5.69
C LEU A 136 14.70 3.51 -5.00
N PHE A 137 13.81 3.78 -4.05
CA PHE A 137 12.95 2.75 -3.49
C PHE A 137 11.93 2.24 -4.51
N VAL A 138 11.38 3.11 -5.36
CA VAL A 138 10.51 2.69 -6.48
C VAL A 138 11.26 1.75 -7.43
N ARG A 139 12.52 2.06 -7.75
CA ARG A 139 13.37 1.16 -8.54
C ARG A 139 13.58 -0.18 -7.85
N TRP A 140 13.87 -0.17 -6.54
CA TRP A 140 13.97 -1.40 -5.74
C TRP A 140 12.67 -2.22 -5.78
N TRP A 141 11.51 -1.56 -5.69
CA TRP A 141 10.20 -2.20 -5.79
C TRP A 141 10.01 -2.92 -7.13
N TYR A 142 10.45 -2.36 -8.25
CA TYR A 142 10.36 -3.05 -9.54
C TYR A 142 11.17 -4.34 -9.62
N TYR A 143 12.21 -4.51 -8.80
CA TYR A 143 12.99 -5.75 -8.77
C TYR A 143 12.49 -6.76 -7.73
N PHE A 144 11.95 -6.31 -6.60
CA PHE A 144 11.69 -7.16 -5.44
C PHE A 144 10.26 -7.10 -4.89
N GLY A 145 9.45 -6.18 -5.39
CA GLY A 145 8.05 -6.03 -5.07
C GLY A 145 7.17 -7.04 -5.81
N PRO A 146 5.93 -7.25 -5.35
CA PRO A 146 4.95 -8.06 -6.03
C PRO A 146 4.45 -7.41 -7.32
N GLU A 147 4.05 -8.25 -8.28
CA GLU A 147 3.31 -7.84 -9.47
C GLU A 147 1.81 -8.13 -9.31
N PRO A 148 0.90 -7.35 -9.91
CA PRO A 148 -0.54 -7.58 -9.78
C PRO A 148 -1.01 -8.99 -10.18
N GLN A 149 -0.27 -9.65 -11.07
CA GLN A 149 -0.59 -10.98 -11.59
C GLN A 149 -0.48 -12.08 -10.53
N ILE A 150 0.34 -11.89 -9.50
CA ILE A 150 0.54 -12.90 -8.45
C ILE A 150 -0.58 -12.85 -7.39
N LEU A 151 -1.40 -11.79 -7.40
CA LEU A 151 -2.47 -11.59 -6.43
C LEU A 151 -3.60 -12.62 -6.68
N PRO A 152 -4.29 -13.10 -5.63
CA PRO A 152 -5.50 -13.90 -5.80
C PRO A 152 -6.58 -13.14 -6.56
N LYS A 153 -7.46 -13.84 -7.29
CA LYS A 153 -8.50 -13.23 -8.14
C LYS A 153 -9.37 -12.20 -7.39
N SER A 154 -9.80 -12.52 -6.17
CA SER A 154 -10.59 -11.61 -5.32
C SER A 154 -9.85 -10.29 -5.03
N ILE A 155 -8.56 -10.37 -4.72
CA ILE A 155 -7.69 -9.22 -4.46
C ILE A 155 -7.40 -8.45 -5.76
N GLN A 156 -7.28 -9.13 -6.90
CA GLN A 156 -7.11 -8.47 -8.19
C GLN A 156 -8.33 -7.61 -8.55
N GLU A 157 -9.54 -8.07 -8.27
CA GLU A 157 -10.76 -7.29 -8.51
C GLU A 157 -10.82 -6.04 -7.62
N ALA A 158 -10.52 -6.20 -6.33
CA ALA A 158 -10.38 -5.08 -5.40
C ALA A 158 -9.27 -4.10 -5.85
N PHE A 159 -8.15 -4.61 -6.34
CA PHE A 159 -7.03 -3.81 -6.85
C PHE A 159 -7.41 -3.00 -8.10
N LYS A 160 -8.13 -3.62 -9.04
CA LYS A 160 -8.69 -2.95 -10.22
C LYS A 160 -9.67 -1.85 -9.82
N PHE A 161 -10.55 -2.14 -8.86
CA PHE A 161 -11.49 -1.17 -8.31
C PHE A 161 -10.78 0.03 -7.66
N PHE A 162 -9.78 -0.22 -6.81
CA PHE A 162 -8.96 0.83 -6.20
C PHE A 162 -8.27 1.70 -7.26
N THR A 163 -7.58 1.05 -8.22
CA THR A 163 -6.81 1.74 -9.26
C THR A 163 -7.68 2.62 -10.15
N LYS A 164 -8.88 2.15 -10.52
CA LYS A 164 -9.82 2.89 -11.37
C LYS A 164 -10.36 4.16 -10.72
N ASN A 165 -10.45 4.18 -9.40
CA ASN A 165 -11.06 5.28 -8.64
C ASN A 165 -10.03 6.15 -7.92
N LEU A 166 -8.74 5.83 -8.02
CA LEU A 166 -7.68 6.57 -7.37
C LEU A 166 -7.33 7.83 -8.18
N LYS A 167 -7.41 9.00 -7.55
CA LYS A 167 -7.02 10.27 -8.18
C LYS A 167 -5.52 10.31 -8.44
N ILE A 168 -5.12 10.33 -9.72
CA ILE A 168 -3.71 10.26 -10.13
C ILE A 168 -2.96 11.57 -9.84
N SER A 169 -3.66 12.72 -9.87
CA SER A 169 -3.05 14.06 -9.80
C SER A 169 -2.47 14.48 -8.43
N MET A 170 -2.66 13.68 -7.38
CA MET A 170 -2.16 13.97 -6.03
C MET A 170 -0.74 13.45 -5.75
N PHE A 171 -0.09 12.79 -6.71
CA PHE A 171 1.32 12.41 -6.64
C PHE A 171 2.15 13.15 -7.72
N PRO A 172 2.11 14.49 -7.76
CA PRO A 172 2.75 15.25 -8.83
C PRO A 172 4.28 15.00 -8.82
N GLY A 173 4.82 14.59 -9.97
CA GLY A 173 6.25 14.33 -10.15
C GLY A 173 6.72 12.93 -9.74
N GLN A 174 5.87 12.07 -9.19
CA GLN A 174 6.26 10.74 -8.76
C GLN A 174 5.26 9.64 -9.15
N HIS A 175 5.61 8.88 -10.20
CA HIS A 175 4.85 7.71 -10.64
C HIS A 175 5.08 6.52 -9.70
N LEU A 176 4.34 6.46 -8.59
CA LEU A 176 4.33 5.31 -7.70
C LEU A 176 3.47 4.18 -8.27
N PRO A 177 3.96 2.93 -8.31
CA PRO A 177 3.15 1.77 -8.68
C PRO A 177 1.90 1.67 -7.80
N ASN A 178 0.74 1.44 -8.41
CA ASN A 178 -0.52 1.40 -7.65
C ASN A 178 -0.53 0.27 -6.60
N LEU A 179 0.12 -0.87 -6.88
CA LEU A 179 0.23 -1.96 -5.91
C LEU A 179 1.08 -1.57 -4.70
N LEU A 180 2.14 -0.77 -4.89
CA LEU A 180 2.92 -0.20 -3.78
C LEU A 180 2.04 0.69 -2.90
N LYS A 181 1.19 1.54 -3.51
CA LYS A 181 0.23 2.37 -2.77
C LYS A 181 -0.72 1.49 -1.94
N CYS A 182 -1.26 0.42 -2.52
CA CYS A 182 -2.11 -0.52 -1.79
C CYS A 182 -1.38 -1.19 -0.62
N CYS A 183 -0.15 -1.67 -0.84
CA CYS A 183 0.64 -2.30 0.21
C CYS A 183 0.88 -1.37 1.40
N ILE A 184 1.11 -0.08 1.14
CA ILE A 184 1.31 0.91 2.20
C ILE A 184 -0.01 1.24 2.92
N GLN A 185 -1.10 1.42 2.18
CA GLN A 185 -2.37 1.90 2.77
C GLN A 185 -3.14 0.81 3.52
N PHE A 186 -3.12 -0.42 2.98
CA PHE A 186 -3.88 -1.56 3.48
C PHE A 186 -3.00 -2.64 4.14
N ASN A 187 -1.71 -2.34 4.35
CA ASN A 187 -0.73 -3.25 4.93
C ASN A 187 -0.69 -4.62 4.22
N LEU A 188 -0.71 -4.61 2.89
CA LEU A 188 -0.62 -5.84 2.12
C LEU A 188 0.80 -6.39 2.20
N THR A 189 0.89 -7.68 2.46
CA THR A 189 2.16 -8.37 2.69
C THR A 189 2.51 -9.28 1.53
N TRP A 190 3.81 -9.47 1.29
CA TRP A 190 4.30 -10.37 0.24
C TRP A 190 5.56 -11.11 0.67
N ILE A 191 5.88 -12.17 -0.05
CA ILE A 191 7.09 -12.98 0.18
C ILE A 191 8.03 -12.83 -1.00
N LEU A 192 9.29 -12.57 -0.68
CA LEU A 192 10.41 -12.72 -1.60
C LEU A 192 11.24 -13.94 -1.18
N LYS A 193 11.40 -14.92 -2.07
CA LYS A 193 12.33 -16.03 -1.91
C LYS A 193 13.55 -15.79 -2.79
N ILE A 194 14.74 -15.93 -2.22
CA ILE A 194 16.01 -15.89 -2.93
C ILE A 194 16.66 -17.27 -2.84
N GLU A 195 17.03 -17.84 -3.97
CA GLU A 195 17.71 -19.13 -4.06
C GLU A 195 18.86 -19.07 -5.07
N SER A 196 19.93 -19.83 -4.84
CA SER A 196 21.01 -19.98 -5.82
C SER A 196 20.54 -20.83 -7.01
N GLN A 197 20.90 -20.42 -8.22
CA GLN A 197 20.58 -21.14 -9.46
C GLN A 197 21.76 -21.08 -10.44
N PHE A 198 21.93 -22.13 -11.24
CA PHE A 198 22.76 -22.04 -12.43
C PHE A 198 22.00 -21.37 -13.56
N LYS A 199 22.67 -20.45 -14.25
CA LYS A 199 22.19 -19.85 -15.49
C LYS A 199 23.12 -20.25 -16.63
N PRO A 200 22.61 -20.88 -17.69
CA PRO A 200 23.41 -21.08 -18.88
C PRO A 200 23.69 -19.72 -19.53
N ILE A 201 24.93 -19.52 -19.94
CA ILE A 201 25.39 -18.38 -20.73
C ILE A 201 25.96 -18.98 -22.01
N GLN A 202 25.29 -18.68 -23.12
CA GLN A 202 25.79 -19.01 -24.45
C GLN A 202 26.98 -18.08 -24.76
N ILE A 203 28.14 -18.65 -25.05
CA ILE A 203 29.31 -17.88 -25.51
C ILE A 203 29.34 -17.88 -27.04
N ASP A 204 29.09 -19.03 -27.66
CA ASP A 204 29.00 -19.22 -29.11
C ASP A 204 28.04 -20.38 -29.43
N GLU A 205 27.87 -20.76 -30.70
CA GLU A 205 26.91 -21.79 -31.14
C GLU A 205 27.10 -23.16 -30.45
N ASN A 206 28.30 -23.49 -29.99
CA ASN A 206 28.63 -24.80 -29.44
C ASN A 206 29.02 -24.77 -27.95
N THR A 207 29.19 -23.58 -27.36
CA THR A 207 29.73 -23.40 -26.01
C THR A 207 28.70 -22.75 -25.09
N VAL A 208 28.28 -23.52 -24.08
CA VAL A 208 27.48 -23.05 -22.95
C VAL A 208 28.32 -23.15 -21.68
N ILE A 209 28.48 -22.03 -20.98
CA ILE A 209 29.02 -22.04 -19.61
C ILE A 209 27.88 -21.82 -18.62
N PHE A 210 28.03 -22.34 -17.41
CA PHE A 210 27.05 -22.11 -16.35
C PHE A 210 27.59 -21.09 -15.35
N SER A 211 26.85 -20.01 -15.15
CA SER A 211 27.12 -19.03 -14.11
C SER A 211 26.24 -19.30 -12.89
N LEU A 212 26.85 -19.32 -11.70
CA LEU A 212 26.11 -19.35 -10.45
C LEU A 212 25.51 -17.96 -10.19
N GLY A 213 24.19 -17.86 -10.20
CA GLY A 213 23.45 -16.63 -9.93
C GLY A 213 22.43 -16.79 -8.81
N LYS A 214 21.73 -15.70 -8.51
CA LYS A 214 20.56 -15.72 -7.64
C LYS A 214 19.27 -15.72 -8.48
N LYS A 215 18.27 -16.47 -8.02
CA LYS A 215 16.89 -16.40 -8.48
C LYS A 215 16.07 -15.66 -7.43
N TYR A 216 15.26 -14.72 -7.89
CA TYR A 216 14.31 -13.99 -7.06
C TYR A 216 12.90 -14.45 -7.44
N CYS A 217 12.16 -14.95 -6.46
CA CYS A 217 10.81 -15.47 -6.64
C CYS A 217 9.88 -14.70 -5.70
N VAL A 218 8.98 -13.90 -6.26
CA VAL A 218 7.98 -13.17 -5.47
C VAL A 218 6.69 -13.97 -5.42
N LYS A 219 6.11 -14.11 -4.23
CA LYS A 219 4.85 -14.82 -4.00
C LYS A 219 3.93 -14.01 -3.11
N TRP A 220 2.64 -14.18 -3.33
CA TRP A 220 1.62 -13.72 -2.41
C TRP A 220 1.60 -14.55 -1.13
N TRP A 221 1.14 -13.96 -0.02
CA TRP A 221 0.91 -14.69 1.21
C TRP A 221 -0.54 -15.17 1.26
N ASP A 222 -0.76 -16.45 0.92
CA ASP A 222 -2.11 -17.04 0.82
C ASP A 222 -2.90 -17.04 2.14
N LYS A 223 -2.19 -16.94 3.28
CA LYS A 223 -2.81 -16.87 4.62
C LYS A 223 -3.13 -15.44 5.05
N MET A 224 -2.94 -14.46 4.19
CA MET A 224 -3.29 -13.08 4.52
C MET A 224 -4.81 -12.95 4.61
N ASN A 225 -5.29 -12.21 5.61
CA ASN A 225 -6.70 -11.89 5.73
C ASN A 225 -7.12 -11.03 4.52
N THR A 226 -7.90 -11.60 3.61
CA THR A 226 -8.35 -10.89 2.40
C THR A 226 -9.31 -9.75 2.71
N LYS A 227 -10.00 -9.80 3.87
CA LYS A 227 -10.95 -8.78 4.32
C LYS A 227 -10.33 -7.41 4.56
N ILE A 228 -9.00 -7.33 4.69
CA ILE A 228 -8.30 -6.03 4.83
C ILE A 228 -8.31 -5.24 3.52
N PHE A 229 -8.63 -5.91 2.39
CA PHE A 229 -8.59 -5.34 1.06
C PHE A 229 -9.70 -5.93 0.18
N GLU A 230 -10.93 -5.60 0.55
CA GLU A 230 -12.14 -5.84 -0.23
C GLU A 230 -12.73 -4.51 -0.71
N GLN A 231 -13.67 -4.58 -1.66
CA GLN A 231 -14.29 -3.38 -2.22
C GLN A 231 -14.95 -2.52 -1.14
N THR A 232 -15.61 -3.11 -0.15
CA THR A 232 -16.24 -2.42 0.99
C THR A 232 -15.22 -1.62 1.82
N THR A 233 -14.09 -2.25 2.18
CA THR A 233 -13.00 -1.58 2.91
C THR A 233 -12.38 -0.45 2.10
N ILE A 234 -12.23 -0.64 0.79
CA ILE A 234 -11.72 0.40 -0.11
C ILE A 234 -12.70 1.58 -0.19
N LEU A 235 -14.01 1.31 -0.25
CA LEU A 235 -15.05 2.34 -0.24
C LEU A 235 -15.01 3.15 1.06
N GLU A 236 -14.96 2.48 2.22
CA GLU A 236 -14.81 3.14 3.52
C GLU A 236 -13.54 3.99 3.59
N TRP A 237 -12.42 3.47 3.07
CA TRP A 237 -11.18 4.23 3.00
C TRP A 237 -11.30 5.49 2.13
N PHE A 238 -11.97 5.40 0.98
CA PHE A 238 -12.25 6.58 0.13
C PHE A 238 -13.17 7.58 0.82
N LYS A 239 -14.16 7.13 1.62
CA LYS A 239 -15.00 8.03 2.44
C LYS A 239 -14.18 8.80 3.47
N GLN A 240 -13.20 8.13 4.09
CA GLN A 240 -12.29 8.76 5.05
C GLN A 240 -11.23 9.63 4.37
N ASN A 241 -10.93 9.40 3.08
CA ASN A 241 -9.93 10.13 2.30
C ASN A 241 -10.52 10.67 0.98
N PRO A 242 -11.50 11.59 1.02
CA PRO A 242 -12.23 12.01 -0.18
C PRO A 242 -11.33 12.62 -1.26
N THR A 243 -10.23 13.26 -0.85
CA THR A 243 -9.24 13.87 -1.74
C THR A 243 -8.49 12.86 -2.61
N MET A 244 -8.48 11.58 -2.21
CA MET A 244 -7.80 10.48 -2.91
C MET A 244 -8.70 9.78 -3.93
N CYS A 245 -10.01 10.03 -3.89
CA CYS A 245 -10.98 9.44 -4.82
C CYS A 245 -11.20 10.37 -6.02
N GLU A 246 -11.11 9.82 -7.23
CA GLU A 246 -11.37 10.55 -8.47
C GLU A 246 -12.88 10.72 -8.74
N THR A 247 -13.70 9.86 -8.14
CA THR A 247 -15.12 9.77 -8.43
C THR A 247 -15.98 10.30 -7.28
N SER A 248 -16.44 11.55 -7.39
CA SER A 248 -17.50 12.13 -6.55
C SER A 248 -18.80 11.30 -6.53
N LYS A 249 -19.03 10.46 -7.55
CA LYS A 249 -20.21 9.58 -7.68
C LYS A 249 -20.25 8.41 -6.69
N ILE A 250 -19.11 8.00 -6.10
CA ILE A 250 -19.09 6.89 -5.13
C ILE A 250 -19.55 7.35 -3.76
N LEU A 251 -19.07 8.50 -3.28
CA LEU A 251 -19.56 9.10 -2.02
C LEU A 251 -21.00 9.62 -2.15
N GLY A 252 -21.38 10.10 -3.34
CA GLY A 252 -22.72 10.66 -3.57
C GLY A 252 -23.84 9.61 -3.64
N LYS A 253 -23.60 8.36 -4.05
CA LYS A 253 -24.68 7.40 -4.29
C LYS A 253 -25.43 6.92 -3.04
N GLU A 254 -24.78 6.86 -1.87
CA GLU A 254 -25.46 6.49 -0.62
C GLU A 254 -26.15 7.70 0.04
N ILE A 255 -25.57 8.90 -0.06
CA ILE A 255 -26.14 10.13 0.51
C ILE A 255 -27.33 10.63 -0.35
N ASN A 256 -27.27 10.43 -1.67
CA ASN A 256 -28.32 10.88 -2.59
C ASN A 256 -29.56 9.99 -2.58
N SER A 257 -29.53 8.74 -2.10
CA SER A 257 -30.71 7.86 -2.18
C SER A 257 -31.93 8.45 -1.47
N GLU A 258 -31.78 8.94 -0.24
CA GLU A 258 -32.88 9.54 0.53
C GLU A 258 -33.22 10.96 0.06
N GLN A 259 -32.22 11.77 -0.28
CA GLN A 259 -32.45 13.13 -0.76
C GLN A 259 -33.07 13.16 -2.16
N GLU A 260 -32.67 12.27 -3.08
CA GLU A 260 -33.30 12.13 -4.40
C GLU A 260 -34.72 11.59 -4.28
N GLN A 261 -34.98 10.63 -3.38
CA GLN A 261 -36.35 10.16 -3.11
C GLN A 261 -37.22 11.28 -2.52
N PHE A 262 -36.69 12.07 -1.58
CA PHE A 262 -37.38 13.23 -1.01
C PHE A 262 -37.68 14.30 -2.09
N LEU A 263 -36.68 14.65 -2.91
CA LEU A 263 -36.84 15.64 -3.98
C LEU A 263 -37.81 15.15 -5.06
N LEU A 264 -37.77 13.87 -5.41
CA LEU A 264 -38.71 13.26 -6.36
C LEU A 264 -40.14 13.30 -5.80
N ARG A 265 -40.32 12.94 -4.52
CA ARG A 265 -41.63 13.00 -3.85
C ARG A 265 -42.14 14.44 -3.76
N LYS A 266 -41.28 15.39 -3.39
CA LYS A 266 -41.59 16.83 -3.35
C LYS A 266 -41.99 17.36 -4.74
N ASN A 267 -41.23 17.04 -5.79
CA ASN A 267 -41.51 17.52 -7.14
C ASN A 267 -42.80 16.92 -7.70
N ASN A 268 -43.07 15.63 -7.44
CA ASN A 268 -44.32 14.99 -7.81
C ASN A 268 -45.51 15.64 -7.10
N LEU A 269 -45.40 15.88 -5.79
CA LEU A 269 -46.44 16.58 -5.03
C LEU A 269 -46.70 17.99 -5.56
N SER A 270 -45.62 18.75 -5.82
CA SER A 270 -45.71 20.10 -6.38
C SER A 270 -46.41 20.11 -7.74
N ALA A 271 -46.13 19.12 -8.59
CA ALA A 271 -46.78 18.98 -9.89
C ALA A 271 -48.27 18.60 -9.77
N ARG A 272 -48.61 17.73 -8.82
CA ARG A 272 -50.01 17.35 -8.53
C ARG A 272 -50.82 18.55 -8.01
N ILE A 273 -50.22 19.34 -7.12
CA ILE A 273 -50.84 20.58 -6.60
C ILE A 273 -51.04 21.59 -7.73
N ALA A 274 -50.02 21.81 -8.57
CA ALA A 274 -50.13 22.75 -9.69
C ALA A 274 -51.16 22.32 -10.77
N LYS A 275 -51.49 21.02 -10.83
CA LYS A 275 -52.47 20.46 -11.75
C LYS A 275 -53.89 20.47 -11.19
N ALA A 276 -54.07 20.58 -9.88
CA ALA A 276 -55.38 20.63 -9.25
C ALA A 276 -56.08 21.96 -9.61
N THR A 277 -57.29 21.88 -10.15
CA THR A 277 -58.06 23.07 -10.57
C THR A 277 -59.21 23.38 -9.62
N THR A 278 -59.43 22.53 -8.62
CA THR A 278 -60.50 22.65 -7.63
C THR A 278 -59.96 22.57 -6.19
N THR A 279 -60.66 23.24 -5.28
CA THR A 279 -60.29 23.30 -3.85
C THR A 279 -60.39 21.93 -3.16
N GLU A 280 -61.31 21.08 -3.62
CA GLU A 280 -61.51 19.72 -3.11
C GLU A 280 -60.37 18.78 -3.52
N GLU A 281 -59.85 18.90 -4.75
CA GLU A 281 -58.68 18.14 -5.20
C GLU A 281 -57.41 18.54 -4.43
N MET A 282 -57.25 19.83 -4.13
CA MET A 282 -56.14 20.30 -3.30
C MET A 282 -56.21 19.79 -1.86
N GLN A 283 -57.39 19.80 -1.23
CA GLN A 283 -57.59 19.26 0.12
C GLN A 283 -57.27 17.75 0.18
N LYS A 284 -57.72 16.99 -0.82
CA LYS A 284 -57.44 15.55 -0.90
C LYS A 284 -55.95 15.22 -1.04
N ILE A 285 -55.19 16.05 -1.77
CA ILE A 285 -53.72 15.90 -1.89
C ILE A 285 -53.02 16.23 -0.55
N LEU A 286 -53.53 17.20 0.20
CA LEU A 286 -52.97 17.58 1.51
C LEU A 286 -53.23 16.54 2.60
N GLU A 287 -54.41 15.91 2.60
CA GLU A 287 -54.76 14.84 3.54
C GLU A 287 -53.88 13.60 3.34
N GLU A 288 -53.59 13.21 2.09
CA GLU A 288 -52.71 12.08 1.76
C GLU A 288 -51.28 12.29 2.29
N VAL A 289 -50.78 13.53 2.33
CA VAL A 289 -49.47 13.89 2.89
C VAL A 289 -49.46 13.91 4.42
N GLN A 290 -50.61 14.17 5.04
CA GLN A 290 -50.75 14.14 6.50
C GLN A 290 -50.86 12.71 7.03
N SER A 291 -51.49 11.79 6.30
CA SER A 291 -51.55 10.37 6.69
C SER A 291 -50.18 9.67 6.68
N ASP A 292 -49.21 10.18 5.92
CA ASP A 292 -47.84 9.64 5.87
C ASP A 292 -46.97 9.97 7.11
N LYS A 293 -47.47 10.76 8.08
CA LYS A 293 -46.70 11.24 9.24
C LYS A 293 -46.85 10.42 10.53
N GLU A 294 -47.74 9.43 10.60
CA GLU A 294 -48.05 8.76 11.88
C GLU A 294 -46.98 7.78 12.41
N ASP A 295 -45.92 7.45 11.65
CA ASP A 295 -44.90 6.47 12.06
C ASP A 295 -43.51 7.05 12.45
N SER A 296 -43.39 8.33 12.83
CA SER A 296 -42.13 8.82 13.42
C SER A 296 -42.32 9.97 14.44
N PRO A 297 -41.49 10.04 15.49
CA PRO A 297 -41.79 10.86 16.67
C PRO A 297 -41.58 12.36 16.41
N SER A 298 -42.48 13.11 17.03
CA SER A 298 -42.64 14.56 17.28
C SER A 298 -41.66 15.60 16.68
N PRO A 299 -42.16 16.81 16.36
CA PRO A 299 -41.39 17.86 15.69
C PRO A 299 -40.30 18.44 16.59
N ILE A 300 -39.15 18.75 15.99
CA ILE A 300 -38.11 19.60 16.56
C ILE A 300 -38.74 20.98 16.86
N HIS A 301 -38.69 21.38 18.13
CA HIS A 301 -39.09 22.69 18.60
C HIS A 301 -38.13 23.74 17.99
N LEU A 302 -38.55 24.40 16.91
CA LEU A 302 -37.94 25.66 16.48
C LEU A 302 -38.49 26.74 17.41
N GLY A 303 -37.58 27.48 18.04
CA GLY A 303 -37.92 28.56 18.96
C GLY A 303 -38.79 29.61 18.30
N ASN A 304 -39.81 30.06 19.03
CA ASN A 304 -40.48 31.33 18.80
C ASN A 304 -39.48 32.46 18.99
N GLU A 305 -39.39 33.37 18.03
CA GLU A 305 -39.23 34.82 18.22
C GLU A 305 -39.15 35.48 16.83
N ASN A 306 -40.30 35.94 16.34
CA ASN A 306 -40.55 37.32 15.89
C ASN A 306 -41.88 37.39 15.14
N GLU A 307 -42.86 37.94 15.85
CA GLU A 307 -44.14 38.42 15.35
C GLU A 307 -43.94 39.67 14.46
N ASP A 308 -44.98 39.97 13.67
CA ASP A 308 -45.19 41.16 12.85
C ASP A 308 -44.41 41.29 11.52
N ASP A 309 -45.09 40.94 10.43
CA ASP A 309 -45.37 41.88 9.32
C ASP A 309 -46.29 41.24 8.28
N CYS A 310 -47.60 41.34 8.50
CA CYS A 310 -48.62 41.16 7.47
C CYS A 310 -49.57 42.35 7.49
N PHE A 311 -49.32 43.39 6.69
CA PHE A 311 -50.39 44.19 6.07
C PHE A 311 -49.87 44.96 4.84
N GLY A 312 -50.50 44.74 3.69
CA GLY A 312 -50.29 45.58 2.51
C GLY A 312 -50.79 44.96 1.20
N ILE A 313 -52.11 44.77 1.07
CA ILE A 313 -52.75 44.50 -0.22
C ILE A 313 -53.13 45.84 -0.87
N PHE A 314 -52.95 45.89 -2.20
CA PHE A 314 -53.53 46.78 -3.24
C PHE A 314 -52.63 47.85 -3.89
N SER A 315 -52.33 47.62 -5.18
CA SER A 315 -51.96 48.58 -6.24
C SER A 315 -53.17 49.48 -6.62
N PRO A 316 -53.06 50.57 -7.41
CA PRO A 316 -52.70 50.48 -8.84
C PRO A 316 -51.91 51.66 -9.45
N ILE A 317 -51.46 51.39 -10.68
CA ILE A 317 -50.79 52.22 -11.71
C ILE A 317 -51.65 53.44 -12.10
N PRO A 318 -51.03 54.56 -12.52
CA PRO A 318 -51.11 54.98 -13.94
C PRO A 318 -49.77 54.96 -14.69
#